data_AF-A0A4Q1SR56-F1
#
_entry.id   AF-A0A4Q1SR56-F1
#
_cell.length_a   1.000
_cell.length_b   1.000
_cell.length_c   1.000
_cell.angle_alpha   90.00
_cell.angle_beta   90.00
_cell.angle_gamma   90.00
#
_symmetry.space_group_name_H-M   'P 1'
#
loop_
_entity.id
_entity.type
_entity.pdbx_description
1 polymer ?
#
loop_
_entity_poly.entity_id
_entity_poly.type
_entity_poly.pdbx_seq_one_letter_code
_entity_poly.pdbx_strand_id
1 'polypeptide(L)'
;MIYQLKITAKGSKPPIWRRIRVEPGITFHQLHRIIQISMNRSDTYRHEFLCPVPEEKQEEAEELFERGEEEGDFEWGLLNVAFFDQGKARIGDPDKGDHGFASDIVWDEYEQVLGEWFIHEKDKGLYLYESPGTQQYEILLEEMVPVDETVIYPICVKARKEAPPEIKGAIEEERADQEIAQDINHDLRRMSEELQPESDRFQLETDGATLEEWERLYHLALEWKQLKSWKWMSEQLFGVIDTENGHTGYCCVMGGEGEMYGLVAYMGEEGLTSLLKTLSGDLEEDDYYNVRSLILTLEDWEELDKEDLQLIEELNLPLRGRRHWPMFRSQSPGLYPWRLSREEVLFFTRVLEQALVMGQRVKAHPDLLLPEREGEIFARQGKDSKWEDATLSLVPQHQETSPLLLSVNELELKRMKKDFPLVKDHVLEFDFMYSPDPIREKRGDRPFYPYLALWVDHTDEFVLDFAILPREGHEAAFLDKTLELIRKMEMVPQEIWVRKQEAYALLSPLASKLGVHLKVVDVLPALEEAADEMKNQFVF
;
A
#
# COMPACT_ATOMS: atom_id res chain seq x y z
N MET A 1 -4.40 9.78 -34.87
CA MET A 1 -3.73 8.65 -35.53
C MET A 1 -3.16 7.75 -34.45
N ILE A 2 -2.99 6.47 -34.74
CA ILE A 2 -2.40 5.47 -33.83
C ILE A 2 -1.05 5.04 -34.40
N TYR A 3 -0.06 4.87 -33.53
CA TYR A 3 1.27 4.42 -33.91
C TYR A 3 1.32 2.90 -33.93
N GLN A 4 1.69 2.31 -35.07
CA GLN A 4 2.02 0.89 -35.16
C GLN A 4 3.53 0.72 -35.00
N LEU A 5 3.95 0.32 -33.81
CA LEU A 5 5.33 0.05 -33.47
C LEU A 5 5.68 -1.41 -33.73
N LYS A 6 6.87 -1.65 -34.28
CA LYS A 6 7.50 -2.96 -34.29
C LYS A 6 8.67 -2.97 -33.33
N ILE A 7 8.58 -3.81 -32.31
CA ILE A 7 9.60 -4.00 -31.28
C ILE A 7 10.32 -5.32 -31.57
N THR A 8 11.63 -5.27 -31.80
CA THR A 8 12.42 -6.44 -32.24
C THR A 8 13.58 -6.71 -31.30
N ALA A 9 13.65 -7.92 -30.73
CA ALA A 9 14.76 -8.34 -29.88
C ALA A 9 16.03 -8.57 -30.74
N LYS A 10 17.05 -7.73 -30.56
CA LYS A 10 18.28 -7.80 -31.36
C LYS A 10 19.10 -9.05 -30.99
N GLY A 11 19.81 -9.59 -31.98
CA GLY A 11 20.66 -10.77 -31.81
C GLY A 11 19.92 -12.11 -31.78
N SER A 12 18.58 -12.12 -31.73
CA SER A 12 17.78 -13.35 -31.76
C SER A 12 17.81 -14.05 -33.13
N LYS A 13 17.97 -15.38 -33.12
CA LYS A 13 17.85 -16.27 -34.30
C LYS A 13 17.12 -17.54 -33.89
N PRO A 14 15.87 -17.79 -34.36
CA PRO A 14 15.07 -16.97 -35.28
C PRO A 14 14.67 -15.60 -34.68
N PRO A 15 14.27 -14.62 -35.51
CA PRO A 15 13.95 -13.28 -35.02
C PRO A 15 12.69 -13.28 -34.15
N ILE A 16 12.78 -12.61 -33.00
CA ILE A 16 11.68 -12.40 -32.04
C ILE A 16 11.23 -10.94 -32.16
N TRP A 17 9.92 -10.73 -32.37
CA TRP A 17 9.36 -9.38 -32.47
C TRP A 17 7.89 -9.31 -32.09
N ARG A 18 7.41 -8.10 -31.80
CA ARG A 18 6.02 -7.75 -31.52
C ARG A 18 5.62 -6.56 -32.40
N ARG A 19 4.38 -6.55 -32.87
CA ARG A 19 3.73 -5.39 -33.48
C ARG A 19 2.65 -4.90 -32.54
N ILE A 20 2.88 -3.74 -31.95
CA ILE A 20 1.98 -3.14 -30.97
C ILE A 20 1.44 -1.84 -31.56
N ARG A 21 0.15 -1.59 -31.37
CA ARG A 21 -0.48 -0.31 -31.66
C ARG A 21 -0.66 0.45 -30.37
N VAL A 22 -0.22 1.71 -30.36
CA VAL A 22 -0.25 2.59 -29.18
C VAL A 22 -0.74 3.98 -29.56
N GLU A 23 -1.26 4.71 -28.60
CA GLU A 23 -1.55 6.13 -28.78
C GLU A 23 -0.22 6.91 -28.82
N PRO A 24 -0.08 7.92 -29.70
CA PRO A 24 1.15 8.71 -29.75
C PRO A 24 1.37 9.57 -28.49
N GLY A 25 0.32 9.80 -27.69
CA GLY A 25 0.38 10.59 -26.47
C GLY A 25 0.95 9.86 -25.25
N ILE A 26 1.30 8.57 -25.37
CA ILE A 26 1.87 7.84 -24.24
C ILE A 26 3.28 8.34 -23.89
N THR A 27 3.67 8.21 -22.64
CA THR A 27 5.04 8.51 -22.20
C THR A 27 6.01 7.38 -22.52
N PHE A 28 7.31 7.65 -22.48
CA PHE A 28 8.33 6.60 -22.60
C PHE A 28 8.26 5.58 -21.45
N HIS A 29 7.83 5.99 -20.26
CA HIS A 29 7.53 5.07 -19.16
C HIS A 29 6.36 4.12 -19.47
N GLN A 30 5.26 4.64 -20.02
CA GLN A 30 4.15 3.78 -20.46
C GLN A 30 4.59 2.83 -21.59
N LEU A 31 5.45 3.30 -22.50
CA LEU A 31 6.07 2.45 -23.51
C LEU A 31 6.98 1.37 -22.90
N HIS A 32 7.72 1.68 -21.83
CA HIS A 32 8.50 0.71 -21.06
C HIS A 32 7.60 -0.43 -20.54
N ARG A 33 6.50 -0.12 -19.84
CA ARG A 33 5.54 -1.13 -19.35
C ARG A 33 4.99 -2.00 -20.50
N ILE A 34 4.65 -1.38 -21.63
CA ILE A 34 4.18 -2.10 -22.83
C ILE A 34 5.26 -3.06 -23.36
N ILE A 35 6.52 -2.62 -23.42
CA ILE A 35 7.64 -3.46 -23.85
C ILE A 35 7.82 -4.63 -22.88
N GLN A 36 7.81 -4.38 -21.56
CA GLN A 36 7.94 -5.40 -20.52
C GLN A 36 6.88 -6.50 -20.64
N ILE A 37 5.60 -6.11 -20.74
CA ILE A 37 4.48 -7.04 -20.96
C ILE A 37 4.68 -7.80 -22.27
N SER A 38 4.95 -7.09 -23.37
CA SER A 38 5.03 -7.71 -24.70
C SER A 38 6.20 -8.68 -24.86
N MET A 39 7.26 -8.52 -24.05
CA MET A 39 8.48 -9.32 -24.06
C MET A 39 8.61 -10.23 -22.84
N ASN A 40 7.54 -10.37 -22.03
CA ASN A 40 7.48 -11.19 -20.82
C ASN A 40 8.70 -10.97 -19.90
N ARG A 41 8.79 -9.74 -19.37
CA ARG A 41 9.84 -9.28 -18.47
C ARG A 41 9.26 -8.88 -17.12
N SER A 42 10.05 -9.04 -16.06
CA SER A 42 9.61 -8.82 -14.68
C SER A 42 9.92 -7.42 -14.12
N ASP A 43 10.33 -6.47 -14.98
CA ASP A 43 10.68 -5.09 -14.61
C ASP A 43 11.66 -4.99 -13.43
N THR A 44 12.60 -5.94 -13.35
CA THR A 44 13.49 -6.12 -12.20
C THR A 44 14.85 -5.47 -12.41
N TYR A 45 15.23 -5.19 -13.67
CA TYR A 45 16.49 -4.56 -14.02
C TYR A 45 16.28 -3.14 -14.54
N ARG A 46 17.36 -2.36 -14.59
CA ARG A 46 17.35 -1.00 -15.15
C ARG A 46 17.04 -1.02 -16.65
N HIS A 47 16.50 0.09 -17.13
CA HIS A 47 16.26 0.31 -18.54
C HIS A 47 16.52 1.74 -18.96
N GLU A 48 16.70 1.92 -20.26
CA GLU A 48 16.77 3.21 -20.90
C GLU A 48 16.39 3.11 -22.39
N PHE A 49 16.12 4.25 -22.99
CA PHE A 49 15.89 4.40 -24.42
C PHE A 49 16.99 5.26 -25.04
N LEU A 50 17.50 4.83 -26.19
CA LEU A 50 18.38 5.62 -27.05
C LEU A 50 17.61 6.02 -28.30
N CYS A 51 17.29 7.30 -28.42
CA CYS A 51 16.51 7.85 -29.53
C CYS A 51 17.27 8.97 -30.24
N PRO A 52 17.19 9.10 -31.58
CA PRO A 52 17.64 10.30 -32.26
C PRO A 52 16.91 11.54 -31.72
N VAL A 53 17.62 12.66 -31.56
CA VAL A 53 16.99 13.93 -31.13
C VAL A 53 16.25 14.55 -32.32
N PRO A 54 14.92 14.77 -32.23
CA PRO A 54 14.15 15.44 -33.27
C PRO A 54 14.60 16.90 -33.47
N GLU A 55 14.40 17.46 -34.68
CA GLU A 55 14.72 18.87 -34.96
C GLU A 55 14.05 19.84 -33.96
N GLU A 56 12.82 19.55 -33.56
CA GLU A 56 12.03 20.37 -32.64
C GLU A 56 12.58 20.41 -31.21
N LYS A 57 13.40 19.43 -30.83
CA LYS A 57 14.05 19.34 -29.53
C LYS A 57 15.54 19.74 -29.57
N GLN A 58 16.07 20.17 -30.71
CA GLN A 58 17.49 20.53 -30.83
C GLN A 58 17.88 21.73 -29.95
N GLU A 59 17.03 22.76 -29.86
CA GLU A 59 17.30 23.95 -29.03
C GLU A 59 17.29 23.61 -27.53
N GLU A 60 16.31 22.82 -27.08
CA GLU A 60 16.26 22.29 -25.69
C GLU A 60 17.48 21.42 -25.38
N ALA A 61 17.90 20.60 -26.35
CA ALA A 61 19.07 19.75 -26.23
C ALA A 61 20.38 20.57 -26.15
N GLU A 62 20.48 21.69 -26.87
CA GLU A 62 21.59 22.65 -26.80
C GLU A 62 21.61 23.42 -25.46
N GLU A 63 20.45 23.84 -24.92
CA GLU A 63 20.38 24.49 -23.59
C GLU A 63 20.79 23.55 -22.45
N LEU A 64 20.39 22.28 -22.53
CA LEU A 64 20.80 21.24 -21.58
C LEU A 64 22.32 20.98 -21.65
N PHE A 65 22.90 21.10 -22.85
CA PHE A 65 24.34 21.01 -23.08
C PHE A 65 25.11 22.18 -22.43
N GLU A 66 24.67 23.42 -22.64
CA GLU A 66 25.31 24.63 -22.08
C GLU A 66 25.28 24.64 -20.54
N ARG A 67 24.17 24.21 -19.93
CA ARG A 67 24.04 24.12 -18.46
C ARG A 67 25.02 23.11 -17.83
N GLY A 68 25.29 22.00 -18.51
CA GLY A 68 26.24 20.99 -18.04
C GLY A 68 27.70 21.46 -18.03
N GLU A 69 28.08 22.38 -18.92
CA GLU A 69 29.43 22.96 -18.96
C GLU A 69 29.70 23.94 -17.79
N GLU A 70 28.69 24.68 -17.35
CA GLU A 70 28.83 25.69 -16.28
C GLU A 70 28.97 25.07 -14.87
N GLU A 71 28.40 23.88 -14.64
CA GLU A 71 28.39 23.21 -13.32
C GLU A 71 29.72 22.50 -12.97
N GLY A 72 30.70 22.47 -13.89
CA GLY A 72 32.07 22.07 -13.60
C GLY A 72 32.30 20.57 -13.37
N ASP A 73 31.42 19.73 -13.89
CA ASP A 73 31.51 18.27 -13.75
C ASP A 73 32.22 17.66 -14.98
N PHE A 74 33.54 17.41 -14.83
CA PHE A 74 34.45 17.14 -15.95
C PHE A 74 34.24 15.74 -16.59
N GLU A 75 33.61 14.79 -15.88
CA GLU A 75 33.17 13.48 -16.44
C GLU A 75 31.81 13.61 -17.15
N TRP A 76 30.94 14.49 -16.66
CA TRP A 76 29.60 14.83 -17.16
C TRP A 76 29.62 15.37 -18.60
N GLY A 77 30.62 16.20 -18.92
CA GLY A 77 30.80 16.75 -20.26
C GLY A 77 31.33 15.73 -21.27
N LEU A 78 32.27 14.85 -20.90
CA LEU A 78 33.01 14.02 -21.88
C LEU A 78 32.21 12.84 -22.45
N LEU A 79 31.33 12.21 -21.67
CA LEU A 79 30.49 11.10 -22.16
C LEU A 79 29.26 11.60 -22.94
N ASN A 80 28.61 12.67 -22.48
CA ASN A 80 27.52 13.31 -23.21
C ASN A 80 27.99 13.92 -24.53
N VAL A 81 29.19 14.53 -24.58
CA VAL A 81 29.85 14.97 -25.82
C VAL A 81 29.98 13.83 -26.84
N ALA A 82 30.27 12.60 -26.42
CA ALA A 82 30.45 11.47 -27.34
C ALA A 82 29.14 10.92 -27.94
N PHE A 83 27.99 11.11 -27.27
CA PHE A 83 26.67 10.65 -27.73
C PHE A 83 25.83 11.74 -28.40
N PHE A 84 25.96 13.00 -27.94
CA PHE A 84 25.42 14.16 -28.64
C PHE A 84 26.09 14.41 -30.00
N ASP A 85 27.41 14.18 -30.12
CA ASP A 85 28.10 14.18 -31.44
C ASP A 85 27.54 13.11 -32.41
N GLN A 86 26.77 12.14 -31.89
CA GLN A 86 26.09 11.11 -32.69
C GLN A 86 24.59 11.38 -32.90
N GLY A 87 24.05 12.49 -32.37
CA GLY A 87 22.66 12.91 -32.53
C GLY A 87 21.64 12.05 -31.80
N LYS A 88 21.99 11.44 -30.66
CA LYS A 88 21.09 10.57 -29.87
C LYS A 88 20.97 11.04 -28.42
N ALA A 89 19.74 11.01 -27.90
CA ALA A 89 19.42 11.21 -26.49
C ALA A 89 19.21 9.87 -25.75
N ARG A 90 19.54 9.90 -24.46
CA ARG A 90 19.18 8.88 -23.48
C ARG A 90 17.92 9.34 -22.74
N ILE A 91 16.86 8.55 -22.83
CA ILE A 91 15.61 8.78 -22.11
C ILE A 91 15.45 7.64 -21.11
N GLY A 92 15.18 7.93 -19.85
CA GLY A 92 15.06 6.90 -18.82
C GLY A 92 14.65 7.47 -17.48
N ASP A 93 14.61 6.62 -16.46
CA ASP A 93 14.27 7.01 -15.10
C ASP A 93 15.47 7.72 -14.43
N PRO A 94 15.37 9.03 -14.13
CA PRO A 94 16.48 9.79 -13.55
C PRO A 94 16.87 9.31 -12.14
N ASP A 95 15.98 8.60 -11.44
CA ASP A 95 16.14 8.22 -10.03
C ASP A 95 16.63 6.77 -9.83
N LYS A 96 16.72 5.93 -10.88
CA LYS A 96 17.20 4.53 -10.78
C LYS A 96 18.73 4.39 -10.85
N GLY A 97 19.48 5.49 -10.86
CA GLY A 97 20.95 5.48 -10.88
C GLY A 97 21.59 5.31 -9.49
N ASP A 98 22.63 4.47 -9.39
CA ASP A 98 23.45 4.34 -8.18
C ASP A 98 24.76 5.13 -8.38
N HIS A 99 25.38 5.57 -7.27
CA HIS A 99 26.52 6.48 -7.22
C HIS A 99 27.66 6.07 -8.19
N GLY A 100 27.72 6.72 -9.35
CA GLY A 100 28.82 6.59 -10.32
C GLY A 100 28.43 6.43 -11.79
N PHE A 101 27.14 6.20 -12.12
CA PHE A 101 26.66 6.12 -13.53
C PHE A 101 25.31 6.82 -13.78
N ALA A 102 24.68 7.39 -12.74
CA ALA A 102 23.41 8.13 -12.81
C ALA A 102 23.50 9.48 -13.54
N SER A 103 24.70 9.91 -13.93
CA SER A 103 24.98 11.25 -14.46
C SER A 103 24.54 11.49 -15.92
N ASP A 104 24.02 10.46 -16.61
CA ASP A 104 23.92 10.48 -18.09
C ASP A 104 22.48 10.47 -18.65
N ILE A 105 21.45 10.29 -17.80
CA ILE A 105 20.04 10.34 -18.24
C ILE A 105 19.56 11.78 -18.15
N VAL A 106 19.46 12.43 -19.31
CA VAL A 106 19.10 13.85 -19.43
C VAL A 106 17.59 14.05 -19.64
N TRP A 107 16.92 13.06 -20.23
CA TRP A 107 15.51 13.15 -20.60
C TRP A 107 14.68 12.19 -19.76
N ASP A 108 13.80 12.74 -18.93
CA ASP A 108 12.95 11.96 -18.02
C ASP A 108 11.87 11.18 -18.79
N GLU A 109 11.87 9.86 -18.68
CA GLU A 109 10.90 8.99 -19.37
C GLU A 109 9.44 9.18 -18.95
N TYR A 110 9.19 9.76 -17.77
CA TYR A 110 7.87 10.11 -17.28
C TYR A 110 7.35 11.39 -17.94
N GLU A 111 8.23 12.25 -18.44
CA GLU A 111 7.87 13.51 -19.09
C GLU A 111 7.88 13.43 -20.62
N GLN A 112 8.78 12.61 -21.19
CA GLN A 112 8.89 12.50 -22.63
C GLN A 112 7.70 11.74 -23.24
N VAL A 113 7.00 12.39 -24.17
CA VAL A 113 5.87 11.82 -24.90
C VAL A 113 6.35 11.18 -26.20
N LEU A 114 5.91 9.95 -26.48
CA LEU A 114 6.35 9.17 -27.63
C LEU A 114 6.21 9.91 -28.97
N GLY A 115 5.07 10.59 -29.17
CA GLY A 115 4.76 11.34 -30.38
C GLY A 115 5.65 12.56 -30.64
N GLU A 116 6.35 13.06 -29.63
CA GLU A 116 7.34 14.14 -29.79
C GLU A 116 8.68 13.60 -30.32
N TRP A 117 8.94 12.30 -30.18
CA TRP A 117 10.20 11.66 -30.54
C TRP A 117 10.11 10.82 -31.81
N PHE A 118 8.95 10.23 -32.10
CA PHE A 118 8.69 9.42 -33.29
C PHE A 118 7.70 10.16 -34.21
N ILE A 119 8.19 11.18 -34.90
CA ILE A 119 7.39 12.14 -35.67
C ILE A 119 7.03 11.58 -37.06
N HIS A 120 7.85 10.69 -37.61
CA HIS A 120 7.73 10.17 -38.97
C HIS A 120 7.75 8.65 -39.02
N GLU A 121 7.03 8.07 -40.00
CA GLU A 121 7.18 6.65 -40.29
C GLU A 121 8.64 6.32 -40.59
N LYS A 122 9.11 5.21 -40.03
CA LYS A 122 10.48 4.71 -40.02
C LYS A 122 11.41 5.33 -38.97
N ASP A 123 10.91 6.20 -38.10
CA ASP A 123 11.65 6.61 -36.92
C ASP A 123 11.96 5.40 -36.04
N LYS A 124 13.13 5.46 -35.41
CA LYS A 124 13.71 4.34 -34.66
C LYS A 124 14.22 4.80 -33.31
N GLY A 125 14.01 3.94 -32.31
CA GLY A 125 14.66 4.01 -31.01
C GLY A 125 15.23 2.65 -30.62
N LEU A 126 16.05 2.64 -29.59
CA LEU A 126 16.59 1.42 -29.00
C LEU A 126 16.23 1.39 -27.52
N TYR A 127 15.51 0.38 -27.08
CA TYR A 127 15.27 0.12 -25.66
C TYR A 127 16.29 -0.88 -25.13
N LEU A 128 16.98 -0.51 -24.06
CA LEU A 128 18.02 -1.27 -23.39
C LEU A 128 17.50 -1.74 -22.04
N TYR A 129 17.69 -3.01 -21.71
CA TYR A 129 17.29 -3.60 -20.43
C TYR A 129 18.48 -4.35 -19.83
N GLU A 130 19.02 -3.83 -18.72
CA GLU A 130 20.30 -4.20 -18.08
C GLU A 130 20.25 -5.50 -17.27
N SER A 131 19.65 -6.54 -17.84
CA SER A 131 19.75 -7.91 -17.33
C SER A 131 21.15 -8.49 -17.56
N PRO A 132 21.52 -9.63 -16.94
CA PRO A 132 22.79 -10.32 -17.22
C PRO A 132 22.96 -10.68 -18.71
N GLY A 133 23.69 -9.84 -19.45
CA GLY A 133 23.88 -9.92 -20.90
C GLY A 133 23.26 -8.78 -21.72
N THR A 134 22.66 -7.77 -21.07
CA THR A 134 22.02 -6.56 -21.61
C THR A 134 21.19 -6.81 -22.86
N GLN A 135 19.88 -6.94 -22.68
CA GLN A 135 18.96 -7.16 -23.78
C GLN A 135 18.67 -5.84 -24.50
N GLN A 136 18.57 -5.90 -25.82
CA GLN A 136 18.33 -4.73 -26.66
C GLN A 136 17.14 -4.96 -27.58
N TYR A 137 16.24 -3.99 -27.63
CA TYR A 137 15.03 -4.03 -28.43
C TYR A 137 14.98 -2.84 -29.38
N GLU A 138 15.02 -3.07 -30.69
CA GLU A 138 14.80 -2.01 -31.68
C GLU A 138 13.31 -1.69 -31.75
N ILE A 139 12.96 -0.42 -31.54
CA ILE A 139 11.62 0.11 -31.70
C ILE A 139 11.57 0.84 -33.04
N LEU A 140 10.63 0.46 -33.91
CA LEU A 140 10.41 1.07 -35.22
C LEU A 140 8.97 1.54 -35.33
N LEU A 141 8.74 2.81 -35.60
CA LEU A 141 7.42 3.28 -36.06
C LEU A 141 7.21 2.80 -37.50
N GLU A 142 6.51 1.68 -37.66
CA GLU A 142 6.30 1.06 -38.98
C GLU A 142 5.28 1.85 -39.81
N GLU A 143 4.20 2.32 -39.18
CA GLU A 143 3.06 2.93 -39.86
C GLU A 143 2.24 3.78 -38.88
N MET A 144 1.65 4.89 -39.36
CA MET A 144 0.64 5.65 -38.63
C MET A 144 -0.75 5.34 -39.19
N VAL A 145 -1.58 4.66 -38.41
CA VAL A 145 -2.90 4.19 -38.87
C VAL A 145 -4.04 5.06 -38.34
N PRO A 146 -5.19 5.13 -39.03
CA PRO A 146 -6.39 5.77 -38.49
C PRO A 146 -6.81 5.16 -37.15
N VAL A 147 -7.38 5.99 -36.27
CA VAL A 147 -7.93 5.52 -34.99
C VAL A 147 -9.11 4.60 -35.28
N ASP A 148 -9.09 3.40 -34.70
CA ASP A 148 -10.26 2.53 -34.61
C ASP A 148 -10.89 2.71 -33.24
N GLU A 149 -12.03 3.38 -33.18
CA GLU A 149 -12.78 3.68 -31.94
C GLU A 149 -13.32 2.43 -31.25
N THR A 150 -13.29 1.26 -31.91
CA THR A 150 -13.74 -0.02 -31.32
C THR A 150 -12.63 -0.76 -30.57
N VAL A 151 -11.40 -0.26 -30.64
CA VAL A 151 -10.22 -0.89 -30.07
C VAL A 151 -9.70 -0.05 -28.90
N ILE A 152 -9.48 -0.70 -27.76
CA ILE A 152 -8.75 -0.12 -26.63
C ILE A 152 -7.25 -0.35 -26.86
N TYR A 153 -6.47 0.74 -26.84
CA TYR A 153 -5.02 0.69 -26.98
C TYR A 153 -4.35 0.66 -25.59
N PRO A 154 -3.15 0.07 -25.46
CA PRO A 154 -2.36 -0.59 -26.49
C PRO A 154 -2.88 -1.99 -26.89
N ILE A 155 -2.58 -2.43 -28.12
CA ILE A 155 -2.91 -3.78 -28.60
C ILE A 155 -1.78 -4.40 -29.42
N CYS A 156 -1.45 -5.66 -29.17
CA CYS A 156 -0.60 -6.50 -29.99
C CYS A 156 -1.36 -7.05 -31.20
N VAL A 157 -1.03 -6.57 -32.40
CA VAL A 157 -1.67 -7.04 -33.64
C VAL A 157 -1.02 -8.29 -34.21
N LYS A 158 0.30 -8.48 -33.97
CA LYS A 158 1.06 -9.66 -34.39
C LYS A 158 2.24 -9.87 -33.45
N ALA A 159 2.53 -11.12 -33.14
CA ALA A 159 3.75 -11.54 -32.46
C ALA A 159 4.52 -12.54 -33.32
N ARG A 160 5.81 -12.73 -33.01
CA ARG A 160 6.64 -13.77 -33.57
C ARG A 160 7.57 -14.33 -32.51
N LYS A 161 7.46 -15.64 -32.26
CA LYS A 161 8.26 -16.42 -31.30
C LYS A 161 8.15 -15.93 -29.86
N GLU A 162 8.27 -16.87 -28.91
CA GLU A 162 8.31 -16.54 -27.49
C GLU A 162 9.55 -15.70 -27.17
N ALA A 163 9.43 -14.76 -26.23
CA ALA A 163 10.61 -14.10 -25.70
C ALA A 163 11.41 -15.11 -24.84
N PRO A 164 12.75 -15.11 -24.87
CA PRO A 164 13.51 -16.02 -24.05
C PRO A 164 13.22 -15.75 -22.57
N PRO A 165 13.12 -16.79 -21.72
CA PRO A 165 12.84 -16.62 -20.31
C PRO A 165 13.95 -15.80 -19.63
N GLU A 166 13.55 -14.96 -18.68
CA GLU A 166 14.48 -14.09 -17.95
C GLU A 166 15.42 -14.91 -17.04
N ILE A 167 14.95 -16.06 -16.56
CA ILE A 167 15.73 -17.03 -15.80
C ILE A 167 16.39 -18.07 -16.73
N LYS A 168 17.72 -18.15 -16.70
CA LYS A 168 18.47 -19.17 -17.46
C LYS A 168 18.08 -20.59 -17.01
N GLY A 169 17.63 -21.40 -17.97
CA GLY A 169 17.29 -22.82 -17.74
C GLY A 169 15.80 -23.10 -17.52
N ALA A 170 14.94 -22.08 -17.57
CA ALA A 170 13.49 -22.29 -17.63
C ALA A 170 13.09 -23.03 -18.92
N ILE A 171 11.99 -23.78 -18.87
CA ILE A 171 11.48 -24.57 -19.99
C ILE A 171 10.94 -23.61 -21.06
N GLU A 172 11.51 -23.69 -22.26
CA GLU A 172 11.03 -22.96 -23.43
C GLU A 172 9.93 -23.79 -24.11
N GLU A 173 8.67 -23.40 -23.94
CA GLU A 173 7.56 -24.00 -24.69
C GLU A 173 7.34 -23.24 -26.01
N GLU A 174 7.32 -23.98 -27.13
CA GLU A 174 7.09 -23.39 -28.44
C GLU A 174 5.57 -23.23 -28.68
N ARG A 175 5.09 -22.00 -28.52
CA ARG A 175 3.68 -21.62 -28.74
C ARG A 175 3.45 -21.02 -30.12
N ALA A 176 2.21 -21.05 -30.60
CA ALA A 176 1.87 -20.44 -31.88
C ALA A 176 1.90 -18.91 -31.79
N ASP A 177 2.39 -18.23 -32.84
CA ASP A 177 2.48 -16.75 -32.89
C ASP A 177 1.15 -16.03 -32.59
N GLN A 178 0.01 -16.68 -32.89
CA GLN A 178 -1.32 -16.15 -32.61
C GLN A 178 -1.68 -16.21 -31.12
N GLU A 179 -1.31 -17.29 -30.43
CA GLU A 179 -1.53 -17.47 -28.98
C GLU A 179 -0.70 -16.45 -28.21
N ILE A 180 0.55 -16.24 -28.60
CA ILE A 180 1.44 -15.22 -28.00
C ILE A 180 0.81 -13.83 -28.10
N ALA A 181 0.25 -13.47 -29.26
CA ALA A 181 -0.41 -12.16 -29.41
C ALA A 181 -1.70 -12.05 -28.58
N GLN A 182 -2.42 -13.16 -28.37
CA GLN A 182 -3.63 -13.18 -27.53
C GLN A 182 -3.29 -12.99 -26.05
N ASP A 183 -2.28 -13.69 -25.54
CA ASP A 183 -1.82 -13.55 -24.16
C ASP A 183 -1.34 -12.13 -23.88
N ILE A 184 -0.50 -11.58 -24.76
CA ILE A 184 -0.05 -10.18 -24.64
C ILE A 184 -1.26 -9.23 -24.62
N ASN A 185 -2.29 -9.48 -25.43
CA ASN A 185 -3.49 -8.64 -25.42
C ASN A 185 -4.34 -8.81 -24.16
N HIS A 186 -4.31 -9.97 -23.52
CA HIS A 186 -4.96 -10.17 -22.23
C HIS A 186 -4.29 -9.29 -21.17
N ASP A 187 -2.96 -9.32 -21.11
CA ASP A 187 -2.17 -8.56 -20.14
C ASP A 187 -2.20 -7.05 -20.42
N LEU A 188 -2.12 -6.65 -21.69
CA LEU A 188 -2.26 -5.23 -22.08
C LEU A 188 -3.65 -4.68 -21.79
N ARG A 189 -4.71 -5.49 -21.90
CA ARG A 189 -6.06 -5.06 -21.50
C ARG A 189 -6.15 -4.81 -20.01
N ARG A 190 -5.58 -5.70 -19.19
CA ARG A 190 -5.50 -5.50 -17.75
C ARG A 190 -4.74 -4.21 -17.42
N MET A 191 -3.61 -3.95 -18.09
CA MET A 191 -2.87 -2.69 -17.97
C MET A 191 -3.73 -1.47 -18.36
N SER A 192 -4.48 -1.55 -19.46
CA SER A 192 -5.41 -0.49 -19.89
C SER A 192 -6.58 -0.30 -18.92
N GLU A 193 -7.12 -1.37 -18.35
CA GLU A 193 -8.22 -1.32 -17.35
C GLU A 193 -7.72 -0.75 -16.02
N GLU A 194 -6.47 -1.03 -15.64
CA GLU A 194 -5.78 -0.38 -14.51
C GLU A 194 -5.60 1.12 -14.77
N LEU A 195 -5.30 1.53 -16.01
CA LEU A 195 -5.03 2.92 -16.42
C LEU A 195 -6.27 3.73 -16.87
N GLN A 196 -7.41 3.08 -17.15
CA GLN A 196 -8.64 3.79 -17.50
C GLN A 196 -9.25 4.45 -16.26
N PRO A 197 -9.62 5.75 -16.34
CA PRO A 197 -10.56 6.31 -15.38
C PRO A 197 -11.89 5.55 -15.54
N GLU A 198 -12.48 5.04 -14.45
CA GLU A 198 -13.83 4.47 -14.47
C GLU A 198 -14.86 5.57 -14.73
N SER A 199 -14.95 6.06 -15.97
CA SER A 199 -15.92 7.06 -16.40
C SER A 199 -17.29 6.39 -16.65
N ASP A 200 -17.93 5.91 -15.59
CA ASP A 200 -19.36 6.15 -15.30
C ASP A 200 -19.76 5.48 -13.98
N ARG A 201 -20.10 6.34 -13.01
CA ARG A 201 -20.56 6.07 -11.63
C ARG A 201 -19.50 5.70 -10.61
N PHE A 202 -18.70 6.69 -10.26
CA PHE A 202 -18.76 7.18 -8.88
C PHE A 202 -19.04 8.68 -8.96
N GLN A 203 -20.17 9.14 -8.43
CA GLN A 203 -20.03 10.38 -7.66
C GLN A 203 -18.93 10.02 -6.68
N LEU A 204 -17.84 10.79 -6.64
CA LEU A 204 -17.01 10.79 -5.45
C LEU A 204 -18.00 11.03 -4.31
N GLU A 205 -18.42 9.95 -3.67
CA GLU A 205 -18.60 9.95 -2.24
C GLU A 205 -17.18 10.19 -1.74
N THR A 206 -16.73 11.46 -1.86
CA THR A 206 -16.01 12.06 -0.77
C THR A 206 -16.88 11.71 0.43
N ASP A 207 -16.32 11.09 1.45
CA ASP A 207 -17.06 10.59 2.62
C ASP A 207 -17.65 11.79 3.41
N GLY A 208 -18.53 12.56 2.79
CA GLY A 208 -19.07 13.87 3.13
C GLY A 208 -18.27 15.11 2.70
N ALA A 209 -16.96 15.03 2.40
CA ALA A 209 -16.08 16.21 2.33
C ALA A 209 -16.18 17.00 1.01
N THR A 210 -16.06 18.32 1.04
CA THR A 210 -16.07 19.12 -0.19
C THR A 210 -14.69 19.13 -0.86
N LEU A 211 -14.64 19.43 -2.18
CA LEU A 211 -13.36 19.62 -2.88
C LEU A 211 -12.52 20.73 -2.24
N GLU A 212 -13.14 21.81 -1.75
CA GLU A 212 -12.44 22.89 -1.02
C GLU A 212 -11.80 22.40 0.29
N GLU A 213 -12.46 21.48 1.00
CA GLU A 213 -11.91 20.88 2.24
C GLU A 213 -10.70 20.00 1.92
N TRP A 214 -10.76 19.22 0.84
CA TRP A 214 -9.64 18.42 0.35
C TRP A 214 -8.49 19.28 -0.19
N GLU A 215 -8.78 20.31 -0.98
CA GLU A 215 -7.80 21.24 -1.53
C GLU A 215 -6.95 21.85 -0.41
N ARG A 216 -7.60 22.31 0.67
CA ARG A 216 -6.91 22.84 1.85
C ARG A 216 -5.99 21.81 2.50
N LEU A 217 -6.46 20.58 2.69
CA LEU A 217 -5.68 19.51 3.30
C LEU A 217 -4.42 19.20 2.47
N TYR A 218 -4.57 19.05 1.16
CA TYR A 218 -3.46 18.77 0.25
C TYR A 218 -2.46 19.93 0.19
N HIS A 219 -2.91 21.18 0.13
CA HIS A 219 -2.00 22.32 0.18
C HIS A 219 -1.14 22.34 1.44
N LEU A 220 -1.74 22.09 2.61
CA LEU A 220 -0.99 22.02 3.87
C LEU A 220 0.00 20.85 3.90
N ALA A 221 -0.35 19.70 3.32
CA ALA A 221 0.59 18.58 3.20
C ALA A 221 1.78 18.94 2.30
N LEU A 222 1.57 19.70 1.23
CA LEU A 222 2.65 20.18 0.37
C LEU A 222 3.53 21.23 1.05
N GLU A 223 2.94 22.15 1.83
CA GLU A 223 3.70 23.08 2.66
C GLU A 223 4.53 22.33 3.71
N TRP A 224 3.95 21.32 4.36
CA TRP A 224 4.63 20.49 5.34
C TRP A 224 5.79 19.70 4.72
N LYS A 225 5.57 19.15 3.52
CA LYS A 225 6.61 18.51 2.72
C LYS A 225 7.75 19.46 2.38
N GLN A 226 7.47 20.72 2.05
CA GLN A 226 8.50 21.74 1.80
C GLN A 226 9.28 22.10 3.06
N LEU A 227 8.61 22.12 4.22
CA LEU A 227 9.25 22.38 5.50
C LEU A 227 10.28 21.29 5.84
N LYS A 228 10.02 20.02 5.48
CA LYS A 228 10.88 18.86 5.79
C LYS A 228 11.19 18.75 7.28
N SER A 229 10.18 18.94 8.13
CA SER A 229 10.35 18.98 9.59
C SER A 229 10.90 17.67 10.18
N TRP A 230 10.72 16.54 9.48
CA TRP A 230 11.35 15.26 9.81
C TRP A 230 12.87 15.34 9.95
N LYS A 231 13.55 16.31 9.34
CA LYS A 231 15.00 16.51 9.50
C LYS A 231 15.43 16.90 10.92
N TRP A 232 14.54 17.41 11.75
CA TRP A 232 14.86 17.85 13.12
C TRP A 232 13.80 17.51 14.17
N MET A 233 12.65 16.99 13.75
CA MET A 233 11.52 16.64 14.61
C MET A 233 11.05 15.19 14.39
N SER A 234 11.85 14.35 13.71
CA SER A 234 11.54 12.93 13.58
C SER A 234 11.41 12.28 14.95
N GLU A 235 10.42 11.40 15.10
CA GLU A 235 10.12 10.61 16.31
C GLU A 235 9.74 11.44 17.54
N GLN A 236 9.60 12.76 17.40
CA GLN A 236 9.14 13.62 18.48
C GLN A 236 7.61 13.71 18.50
N LEU A 237 7.04 13.54 19.69
CA LEU A 237 5.60 13.58 19.91
C LEU A 237 5.12 14.99 20.26
N PHE A 238 3.94 15.34 19.75
CA PHE A 238 3.21 16.53 20.19
C PHE A 238 1.70 16.29 20.13
N GLY A 239 0.94 16.91 21.02
CA GLY A 239 -0.51 16.79 21.05
C GLY A 239 -1.21 17.88 20.22
N VAL A 240 -2.34 17.54 19.61
CA VAL A 240 -3.28 18.49 19.00
C VAL A 240 -4.67 18.22 19.58
N ILE A 241 -5.26 19.23 20.22
CA ILE A 241 -6.58 19.15 20.86
C ILE A 241 -7.52 20.12 20.14
N ASP A 242 -8.45 19.58 19.34
CA ASP A 242 -9.53 20.34 18.74
C ASP A 242 -10.68 20.50 19.73
N THR A 243 -10.76 21.67 20.35
CA THR A 243 -11.79 21.99 21.34
C THR A 243 -13.19 22.15 20.75
N GLU A 244 -13.33 22.24 19.43
CA GLU A 244 -14.63 22.37 18.77
C GLU A 244 -15.38 21.04 18.72
N ASN A 245 -14.68 19.99 18.26
CA ASN A 245 -15.27 18.66 18.05
C ASN A 245 -14.86 17.66 19.14
N GLY A 246 -13.96 18.06 20.05
CA GLY A 246 -13.47 17.20 21.13
C GLY A 246 -12.43 16.16 20.68
N HIS A 247 -11.92 16.28 19.46
CA HIS A 247 -10.89 15.37 18.96
C HIS A 247 -9.53 15.68 19.57
N THR A 248 -8.81 14.62 19.92
CA THR A 248 -7.44 14.69 20.40
C THR A 248 -6.57 13.79 19.52
N GLY A 249 -5.46 14.32 19.03
CA GLY A 249 -4.48 13.60 18.22
C GLY A 249 -3.12 13.63 18.90
N TYR A 250 -2.54 12.46 19.13
CA TYR A 250 -1.13 12.31 19.53
C TYR A 250 -0.31 12.18 18.26
N CYS A 251 0.44 13.22 17.92
CA CYS A 251 1.04 13.36 16.60
C CYS A 251 2.54 13.00 16.63
N CYS A 252 2.99 12.29 15.61
CA CYS A 252 4.39 11.89 15.43
C CYS A 252 4.83 12.17 13.98
N VAL A 253 5.97 12.83 13.81
CA VAL A 253 6.61 13.02 12.50
C VAL A 253 7.55 11.86 12.22
N MET A 254 7.39 11.23 11.06
CA MET A 254 8.19 10.09 10.60
C MET A 254 9.18 10.51 9.50
N GLY A 255 10.32 9.79 9.43
CA GLY A 255 11.26 9.88 8.31
C GLY A 255 12.67 10.36 8.61
N GLY A 256 13.13 10.21 9.86
CA GLY A 256 14.52 10.45 10.25
C GLY A 256 15.53 9.56 9.51
N GLU A 257 15.14 8.32 9.19
CA GLU A 257 15.98 7.35 8.48
C GLU A 257 15.84 7.41 6.95
N GLY A 258 14.94 8.25 6.43
CA GLY A 258 14.78 8.50 4.99
C GLY A 258 14.10 7.37 4.20
N GLU A 259 13.63 6.30 4.85
CA GLU A 259 12.90 5.23 4.20
C GLU A 259 11.46 5.62 3.85
N MET A 260 10.76 6.34 4.75
CA MET A 260 9.38 6.80 4.59
C MET A 260 9.23 8.18 5.22
N TYR A 261 8.53 9.11 4.57
CA TYR A 261 8.21 10.43 5.12
C TYR A 261 6.72 10.52 5.43
N GLY A 262 6.36 10.88 6.65
CA GLY A 262 4.96 10.95 7.03
C GLY A 262 4.66 11.67 8.33
N LEU A 263 3.38 11.86 8.58
CA LEU A 263 2.83 12.41 9.81
C LEU A 263 1.69 11.49 10.25
N VAL A 264 1.76 10.99 11.48
CA VAL A 264 0.70 10.16 12.08
C VAL A 264 0.04 10.95 13.19
N ALA A 265 -1.29 10.92 13.27
CA ALA A 265 -2.06 11.35 14.42
C ALA A 265 -2.84 10.18 15.00
N TYR A 266 -2.41 9.68 16.15
CA TYR A 266 -3.13 8.65 16.89
C TYR A 266 -4.33 9.27 17.59
N MET A 267 -5.53 8.76 17.34
CA MET A 267 -6.78 9.45 17.72
C MET A 267 -7.31 9.00 19.08
N GLY A 268 -7.52 9.95 19.99
CA GLY A 268 -8.17 9.71 21.28
C GLY A 268 -7.46 8.67 22.16
N GLU A 269 -8.22 8.05 23.09
CA GLU A 269 -7.71 7.04 24.03
C GLU A 269 -7.30 5.73 23.33
N GLU A 270 -8.05 5.31 22.30
CA GLU A 270 -7.72 4.11 21.49
C GLU A 270 -6.40 4.31 20.74
N GLY A 271 -6.22 5.48 20.13
CA GLY A 271 -4.99 5.86 19.47
C GLY A 271 -3.82 5.99 20.44
N LEU A 272 -4.02 6.58 21.62
CA LEU A 272 -2.98 6.63 22.66
C LEU A 272 -2.52 5.21 23.04
N THR A 273 -3.46 4.29 23.23
CA THR A 273 -3.15 2.89 23.51
C THR A 273 -2.32 2.27 22.39
N SER A 274 -2.70 2.53 21.13
CA SER A 274 -1.94 2.08 19.94
C SER A 274 -0.51 2.64 19.91
N LEU A 275 -0.37 3.95 20.19
CA LEU A 275 0.92 4.64 20.25
C LEU A 275 1.83 4.04 21.33
N LEU A 276 1.32 3.83 22.54
CA LEU A 276 2.11 3.30 23.66
C LEU A 276 2.63 1.90 23.38
N LYS A 277 1.82 1.02 22.76
CA LYS A 277 2.25 -0.31 22.33
C LYS A 277 3.35 -0.25 21.25
N THR A 278 3.18 0.67 20.30
CA THR A 278 4.18 0.91 19.25
C THR A 278 5.52 1.36 19.87
N LEU A 279 5.49 2.28 20.84
CA LEU A 279 6.68 2.80 21.50
C LEU A 279 7.34 1.79 22.46
N SER A 280 6.57 0.90 23.10
CA SER A 280 7.14 -0.13 23.96
C SER A 280 7.79 -1.27 23.18
N GLY A 281 7.45 -1.43 21.89
CA GLY A 281 7.86 -2.57 21.06
C GLY A 281 7.17 -3.87 21.44
N ASP A 282 6.13 -3.80 22.28
CA ASP A 282 5.34 -4.93 22.76
C ASP A 282 4.08 -5.08 21.88
N LEU A 283 4.32 -5.42 20.61
CA LEU A 283 3.28 -5.57 19.59
C LEU A 283 3.02 -7.06 19.32
N GLU A 284 1.79 -7.49 19.57
CA GLU A 284 1.29 -8.78 19.10
C GLU A 284 0.73 -8.68 17.67
N GLU A 285 0.54 -9.82 16.99
CA GLU A 285 0.01 -9.84 15.62
C GLU A 285 -1.36 -9.12 15.50
N ASP A 286 -2.24 -9.29 16.49
CA ASP A 286 -3.55 -8.63 16.53
C ASP A 286 -3.46 -7.10 16.76
N ASP A 287 -2.34 -6.60 17.29
CA ASP A 287 -2.18 -5.17 17.56
C ASP A 287 -2.05 -4.35 16.28
N TYR A 288 -1.51 -4.95 15.21
CA TYR A 288 -1.43 -4.31 13.88
C TYR A 288 -2.82 -4.02 13.30
N TYR A 289 -3.81 -4.84 13.63
CA TYR A 289 -5.19 -4.66 13.18
C TYR A 289 -5.98 -3.70 14.08
N ASN A 290 -5.49 -3.41 15.29
CA ASN A 290 -6.17 -2.60 16.30
C ASN A 290 -5.64 -1.16 16.41
N VAL A 291 -5.01 -0.65 15.36
CA VAL A 291 -4.46 0.71 15.33
C VAL A 291 -5.56 1.73 15.02
N ARG A 292 -5.67 2.77 15.86
CA ARG A 292 -6.51 3.95 15.58
C ARG A 292 -5.66 5.18 15.28
N SER A 293 -5.53 5.54 14.01
CA SER A 293 -4.72 6.68 13.57
C SER A 293 -5.18 7.30 12.25
N LEU A 294 -4.79 8.54 12.03
CA LEU A 294 -4.83 9.20 10.72
C LEU A 294 -3.39 9.39 10.24
N ILE A 295 -3.13 9.06 8.98
CA ILE A 295 -1.78 9.00 8.44
C ILE A 295 -1.71 9.84 7.17
N LEU A 296 -0.68 10.69 7.09
CA LEU A 296 -0.14 11.24 5.87
C LEU A 296 1.17 10.53 5.58
N THR A 297 1.32 9.98 4.38
CA THR A 297 2.62 9.54 3.83
C THR A 297 2.90 10.23 2.50
N LEU A 298 4.17 10.31 2.14
CA LEU A 298 4.62 10.82 0.85
C LEU A 298 5.08 9.65 -0.01
N GLU A 299 4.21 9.23 -0.91
CA GLU A 299 4.36 8.00 -1.69
C GLU A 299 4.76 8.29 -3.14
N ASP A 300 5.05 7.20 -3.86
CA ASP A 300 5.12 7.18 -5.31
C ASP A 300 3.72 7.09 -5.90
N TRP A 301 3.52 7.65 -7.11
CA TRP A 301 2.21 7.64 -7.78
C TRP A 301 1.66 6.22 -8.01
N GLU A 302 2.54 5.21 -8.11
CA GLU A 302 2.21 3.80 -8.29
C GLU A 302 1.59 3.17 -7.04
N GLU A 303 1.82 3.75 -5.86
CA GLU A 303 1.32 3.28 -4.57
C GLU A 303 -0.05 3.91 -4.22
N LEU A 304 -0.50 4.92 -4.97
CA LEU A 304 -1.79 5.56 -4.79
C LEU A 304 -2.91 4.75 -5.44
N ASP A 305 -4.05 4.67 -4.76
CA ASP A 305 -5.24 4.05 -5.34
C ASP A 305 -5.85 4.98 -6.40
N LYS A 306 -6.66 4.40 -7.30
CA LYS A 306 -7.29 5.14 -8.41
C LYS A 306 -8.07 6.38 -7.94
N GLU A 307 -8.77 6.26 -6.82
CA GLU A 307 -9.56 7.34 -6.24
C GLU A 307 -8.69 8.48 -5.67
N ASP A 308 -7.48 8.18 -5.18
CA ASP A 308 -6.55 9.23 -4.76
C ASP A 308 -6.02 9.99 -5.96
N LEU A 309 -5.65 9.28 -7.03
CA LEU A 309 -5.21 9.88 -8.29
C LEU A 309 -6.30 10.76 -8.92
N GLN A 310 -7.55 10.30 -8.94
CA GLN A 310 -8.69 11.09 -9.40
C GLN A 310 -8.89 12.35 -8.56
N LEU A 311 -8.82 12.24 -7.22
CA LEU A 311 -8.95 13.40 -6.35
C LEU A 311 -7.84 14.42 -6.61
N ILE A 312 -6.58 13.97 -6.78
CA ILE A 312 -5.44 14.85 -7.09
C ILE A 312 -5.64 15.55 -8.44
N GLU A 313 -6.15 14.85 -9.45
CA GLU A 313 -6.48 15.40 -10.76
C GLU A 313 -7.59 16.46 -10.66
N GLU A 314 -8.67 16.18 -9.91
CA GLU A 314 -9.77 17.13 -9.70
C GLU A 314 -9.33 18.39 -8.95
N LEU A 315 -8.35 18.27 -8.05
CA LEU A 315 -7.72 19.38 -7.34
C LEU A 315 -6.71 20.15 -8.22
N ASN A 316 -6.39 19.65 -9.42
CA ASN A 316 -5.45 20.25 -10.37
C ASN A 316 -4.08 20.58 -9.73
N LEU A 317 -3.59 19.68 -8.88
CA LEU A 317 -2.32 19.87 -8.16
C LEU A 317 -1.13 19.49 -9.06
N PRO A 318 -0.09 20.35 -9.18
CA PRO A 318 1.07 20.07 -10.01
C PRO A 318 2.06 19.14 -9.29
N LEU A 319 1.67 17.90 -9.01
CA LEU A 319 2.52 16.89 -8.37
C LEU A 319 3.33 16.12 -9.42
N ARG A 320 4.64 16.01 -9.18
CA ARG A 320 5.60 15.29 -10.02
C ARG A 320 6.74 14.73 -9.16
N GLY A 321 7.38 13.66 -9.65
CA GLY A 321 8.52 13.00 -9.00
C GLY A 321 8.14 11.90 -7.99
N ARG A 322 9.14 11.17 -7.51
CA ARG A 322 9.01 10.12 -6.48
C ARG A 322 8.81 10.66 -5.08
N ARG A 323 8.10 9.94 -4.21
CA ARG A 323 7.83 10.26 -2.79
C ARG A 323 7.31 11.67 -2.61
N HIS A 324 6.46 12.05 -3.55
CA HIS A 324 6.03 13.41 -3.72
C HIS A 324 4.51 13.56 -3.61
N TRP A 325 3.80 12.43 -3.58
CA TRP A 325 2.35 12.34 -3.65
C TRP A 325 1.79 12.13 -2.23
N PRO A 326 1.08 13.13 -1.66
CA PRO A 326 0.44 12.96 -0.37
C PRO A 326 -0.63 11.88 -0.44
N MET A 327 -0.47 10.82 0.34
CA MET A 327 -1.49 9.81 0.55
C MET A 327 -2.05 9.95 1.96
N PHE A 328 -3.38 9.94 2.07
CA PHE A 328 -4.08 10.05 3.35
C PHE A 328 -4.82 8.75 3.66
N ARG A 329 -4.59 8.19 4.85
CA ARG A 329 -5.25 6.97 5.31
C ARG A 329 -5.81 7.12 6.72
N SER A 330 -7.05 6.70 6.90
CA SER A 330 -7.70 6.47 8.20
C SER A 330 -7.50 5.00 8.56
N GLN A 331 -6.85 4.73 9.68
CA GLN A 331 -6.82 3.42 10.31
C GLN A 331 -7.79 3.38 11.48
N SER A 332 -8.58 2.30 11.53
CA SER A 332 -9.55 2.07 12.58
C SER A 332 -9.51 0.58 12.96
N PRO A 333 -9.65 0.23 14.26
CA PRO A 333 -9.54 -1.15 14.71
C PRO A 333 -10.43 -2.14 13.93
N GLY A 334 -9.80 -3.20 13.42
CA GLY A 334 -10.40 -4.27 12.62
C GLY A 334 -10.85 -3.85 11.21
N LEU A 335 -10.63 -2.61 10.79
CA LEU A 335 -11.00 -2.11 9.46
C LEU A 335 -9.77 -1.98 8.57
N TYR A 336 -9.93 -2.25 7.27
CA TYR A 336 -8.87 -2.02 6.29
C TYR A 336 -8.51 -0.53 6.23
N PRO A 337 -7.22 -0.14 6.07
CA PRO A 337 -6.82 1.25 5.87
C PRO A 337 -7.61 1.88 4.71
N TRP A 338 -8.24 3.03 4.96
CA TRP A 338 -9.18 3.61 4.00
C TRP A 338 -8.99 5.11 3.85
N ARG A 339 -9.72 5.72 2.92
CA ARG A 339 -9.77 7.17 2.76
C ARG A 339 -10.37 7.85 4.00
N LEU A 340 -10.07 9.13 4.17
CA LEU A 340 -10.56 9.93 5.30
C LEU A 340 -12.04 10.27 5.13
N SER A 341 -12.81 10.14 6.21
CA SER A 341 -14.13 10.77 6.34
C SER A 341 -14.03 12.30 6.39
N ARG A 342 -15.12 13.02 6.12
CA ARG A 342 -15.15 14.49 6.24
C ARG A 342 -14.67 14.99 7.59
N GLU A 343 -15.13 14.35 8.66
CA GLU A 343 -14.75 14.71 10.02
C GLU A 343 -13.24 14.55 10.23
N GLU A 344 -12.67 13.46 9.70
CA GLU A 344 -11.23 13.21 9.73
C GLU A 344 -10.45 14.17 8.83
N VAL A 345 -10.95 14.53 7.63
CA VAL A 345 -10.34 15.56 6.76
C VAL A 345 -10.25 16.89 7.51
N LEU A 346 -11.34 17.34 8.13
CA LEU A 346 -11.39 18.59 8.87
C LEU A 346 -10.45 18.57 10.08
N PHE A 347 -10.40 17.46 10.82
CA PHE A 347 -9.51 17.34 11.97
C PHE A 347 -8.04 17.26 11.53
N PHE A 348 -7.72 16.44 10.53
CA PHE A 348 -6.35 16.24 10.07
C PHE A 348 -5.78 17.48 9.38
N THR A 349 -6.64 18.32 8.78
CA THR A 349 -6.29 19.67 8.33
C THR A 349 -5.74 20.50 9.50
N ARG A 350 -6.43 20.52 10.65
CA ARG A 350 -5.98 21.24 11.86
C ARG A 350 -4.68 20.63 12.41
N VAL A 351 -4.54 19.30 12.36
CA VAL A 351 -3.30 18.60 12.74
C VAL A 351 -2.13 19.09 11.89
N LEU A 352 -2.27 19.14 10.56
CA LEU A 352 -1.21 19.60 9.66
C LEU A 352 -0.86 21.09 9.86
N GLU A 353 -1.87 21.95 10.09
CA GLU A 353 -1.63 23.34 10.47
C GLU A 353 -0.77 23.44 11.73
N GLN A 354 -1.08 22.64 12.76
CA GLN A 354 -0.27 22.62 13.98
C GLN A 354 1.09 21.97 13.77
N ALA A 355 1.20 20.94 12.93
CA ALA A 355 2.49 20.31 12.59
C ALA A 355 3.44 21.30 11.92
N LEU A 356 2.94 22.17 11.03
CA LEU A 356 3.70 23.27 10.42
C LEU A 356 4.21 24.26 11.47
N VAL A 357 3.34 24.72 12.37
CA VAL A 357 3.72 25.65 13.44
C VAL A 357 4.73 25.01 14.39
N MET A 358 4.51 23.76 14.79
CA MET A 358 5.41 23.02 15.67
C MET A 358 6.76 22.78 15.01
N GLY A 359 6.79 22.39 13.73
CA GLY A 359 8.03 22.24 12.98
C GLY A 359 8.88 23.51 12.99
N GLN A 360 8.27 24.68 12.81
CA GLN A 360 8.98 25.97 12.90
C GLN A 360 9.44 26.30 14.32
N ARG A 361 8.59 26.08 15.33
CA ARG A 361 8.91 26.37 16.73
C ARG A 361 10.03 25.48 17.28
N VAL A 362 9.99 24.19 16.98
CA VAL A 362 11.03 23.22 17.39
C VAL A 362 12.35 23.53 16.69
N LYS A 363 12.33 23.97 15.43
CA LYS A 363 13.54 24.43 14.74
C LYS A 363 14.20 25.62 15.44
N ALA A 364 13.39 26.54 15.98
CA ALA A 364 13.90 27.69 16.73
C ALA A 364 14.29 27.32 18.18
N HIS A 365 13.59 26.37 18.79
CA HIS A 365 13.75 25.92 20.16
C HIS A 365 13.69 24.38 20.24
N PRO A 366 14.81 23.68 20.03
CA PRO A 366 14.84 22.21 19.98
C PRO A 366 14.34 21.52 21.25
N ASP A 367 14.47 22.19 22.40
CA ASP A 367 14.04 21.68 23.70
C ASP A 367 12.53 21.83 23.98
N LEU A 368 11.76 22.41 23.05
CA LEU A 368 10.34 22.73 23.26
C LEU A 368 9.47 21.51 23.57
N LEU A 369 9.79 20.37 22.97
CA LEU A 369 9.04 19.12 23.13
C LEU A 369 9.54 18.26 24.29
N LEU A 370 10.56 18.71 25.02
CA LEU A 370 11.00 18.00 26.21
C LEU A 370 9.90 18.06 27.27
N PRO A 371 9.47 16.91 27.82
CA PRO A 371 8.37 16.87 28.76
C PRO A 371 8.75 17.52 30.09
N GLU A 372 7.88 18.37 30.65
CA GLU A 372 8.08 18.93 31.99
C GLU A 372 7.90 17.89 33.10
N ARG A 373 7.08 16.87 32.83
CA ARG A 373 6.75 15.76 33.74
C ARG A 373 6.74 14.45 32.98
N GLU A 374 7.11 13.37 33.67
CA GLU A 374 7.03 12.02 33.12
C GLU A 374 5.58 11.65 32.80
N GLY A 375 5.35 11.08 31.62
CA GLY A 375 4.02 10.71 31.15
C GLY A 375 3.18 11.86 30.61
N GLU A 376 3.76 13.02 30.32
CA GLU A 376 3.09 14.16 29.68
C GLU A 376 3.82 14.58 28.40
N ILE A 377 3.11 15.11 27.41
CA ILE A 377 3.69 15.70 26.18
C ILE A 377 3.19 17.13 25.98
N PHE A 378 4.01 17.94 25.30
CA PHE A 378 3.59 19.26 24.86
C PHE A 378 2.46 19.15 23.83
N ALA A 379 1.43 19.97 23.98
CA ALA A 379 0.28 19.98 23.09
C ALA A 379 -0.11 21.40 22.71
N ARG A 380 -0.87 21.52 21.63
CA ARG A 380 -1.61 22.73 21.30
C ARG A 380 -3.09 22.45 21.36
N GLN A 381 -3.83 23.32 22.05
CA GLN A 381 -5.28 23.26 22.11
C GLN A 381 -5.88 24.53 21.53
N GLY A 382 -7.01 24.39 20.84
CA GLY A 382 -7.61 25.55 20.22
C GLY A 382 -8.81 25.25 19.36
N LYS A 383 -9.27 26.33 18.74
CA LYS A 383 -10.31 26.33 17.71
C LYS A 383 -9.94 27.37 16.65
N ASP A 384 -10.14 27.00 15.37
CA ASP A 384 -9.88 27.83 14.20
C ASP A 384 -8.45 28.43 14.24
N SER A 385 -8.32 29.77 14.25
CA SER A 385 -7.03 30.46 14.31
C SER A 385 -6.58 30.82 15.73
N LYS A 386 -7.30 30.36 16.78
CA LYS A 386 -6.97 30.65 18.18
C LYS A 386 -6.46 29.38 18.85
N TRP A 387 -5.13 29.28 18.93
CA TRP A 387 -4.41 28.16 19.53
C TRP A 387 -3.52 28.63 20.65
N GLU A 388 -3.52 27.89 21.75
CA GLU A 388 -2.65 28.08 22.91
C GLU A 388 -1.88 26.81 23.24
N ASP A 389 -0.85 26.97 24.05
CA ASP A 389 -0.02 25.86 24.51
C ASP A 389 -0.72 25.13 25.66
N ALA A 390 -0.64 23.81 25.65
CA ALA A 390 -1.25 22.92 26.62
C ALA A 390 -0.34 21.72 26.87
N THR A 391 -0.77 20.86 27.79
CA THR A 391 -0.10 19.60 28.11
C THR A 391 -1.09 18.46 27.99
N LEU A 392 -0.65 17.34 27.43
CA LEU A 392 -1.48 16.15 27.22
C LEU A 392 -0.86 14.94 27.95
N SER A 393 -1.70 14.16 28.62
CA SER A 393 -1.29 12.96 29.37
C SER A 393 -1.08 11.79 28.41
N LEU A 394 0.01 11.04 28.60
CA LEU A 394 0.28 9.75 27.96
C LEU A 394 -0.21 8.56 28.82
N VAL A 395 -0.93 8.82 29.91
CA VAL A 395 -1.57 7.76 30.70
C VAL A 395 -2.99 7.55 30.15
N PRO A 396 -3.30 6.37 29.58
CA PRO A 396 -4.65 6.06 29.13
C PRO A 396 -5.62 6.14 30.30
N GLN A 397 -6.76 6.78 30.08
CA GLN A 397 -7.84 6.74 31.04
C GLN A 397 -8.44 5.33 31.00
N HIS A 398 -8.23 4.52 32.04
CA HIS A 398 -8.83 3.19 32.15
C HIS A 398 -10.34 3.27 31.93
N GLN A 399 -10.79 2.88 30.74
CA GLN A 399 -12.16 2.44 30.55
C GLN A 399 -12.21 1.01 31.06
N GLU A 400 -12.90 0.79 32.18
CA GLU A 400 -13.31 -0.55 32.56
C GLU A 400 -14.17 -1.09 31.40
N THR A 401 -13.61 -1.96 30.57
CA THR A 401 -14.40 -2.79 29.66
C THR A 401 -15.37 -3.57 30.54
N SER A 402 -16.65 -3.19 30.50
CA SER A 402 -17.69 -3.91 31.23
C SER A 402 -17.62 -5.36 30.76
N PRO A 403 -17.50 -6.35 31.66
CA PRO A 403 -17.40 -7.74 31.23
C PRO A 403 -18.62 -8.05 30.38
N LEU A 404 -18.39 -8.40 29.11
CA LEU A 404 -19.42 -8.79 28.16
C LEU A 404 -20.26 -9.88 28.82
N LEU A 405 -21.45 -9.50 29.29
CA LEU A 405 -22.34 -10.38 30.02
C LEU A 405 -23.18 -11.16 29.01
N LEU A 406 -22.52 -12.00 28.22
CA LEU A 406 -23.20 -12.90 27.30
C LEU A 406 -23.97 -13.92 28.12
N SER A 407 -25.30 -13.89 27.98
CA SER A 407 -26.18 -14.81 28.69
C SER A 407 -26.07 -16.21 28.10
N VAL A 408 -25.46 -17.14 28.84
CA VAL A 408 -25.42 -18.56 28.44
C VAL A 408 -26.64 -19.28 29.01
N ASN A 409 -27.23 -20.20 28.22
CA ASN A 409 -28.37 -20.98 28.68
C ASN A 409 -27.96 -22.00 29.75
N GLU A 410 -28.11 -21.66 31.03
CA GLU A 410 -27.70 -22.53 32.13
C GLU A 410 -28.38 -23.90 32.15
N LEU A 411 -29.64 -23.98 31.69
CA LEU A 411 -30.37 -25.24 31.68
C LEU A 411 -29.74 -26.21 30.68
N GLU A 412 -29.30 -25.68 29.55
CA GLU A 412 -28.59 -26.44 28.54
C GLU A 412 -27.24 -26.95 29.03
N LEU A 413 -26.40 -26.07 29.60
CA LEU A 413 -25.10 -26.48 30.14
C LEU A 413 -25.21 -27.59 31.20
N LYS A 414 -26.27 -27.52 32.04
CA LYS A 414 -26.56 -28.58 33.02
C LYS A 414 -26.94 -29.91 32.38
N ARG A 415 -27.65 -29.89 31.23
CA ARG A 415 -27.97 -31.10 30.47
C ARG A 415 -26.70 -31.68 29.85
N MET A 416 -25.91 -30.85 29.16
CA MET A 416 -24.64 -31.26 28.56
C MET A 416 -23.70 -31.89 29.58
N LYS A 417 -23.50 -31.27 30.75
CA LYS A 417 -22.69 -31.84 31.83
C LYS A 417 -23.16 -33.21 32.32
N LYS A 418 -24.47 -33.45 32.29
CA LYS A 418 -25.07 -34.71 32.77
C LYS A 418 -24.99 -35.80 31.70
N ASP A 419 -25.24 -35.43 30.45
CA ASP A 419 -25.45 -36.37 29.36
C ASP A 419 -24.13 -36.72 28.65
N PHE A 420 -23.13 -35.82 28.68
CA PHE A 420 -21.83 -36.02 28.04
C PHE A 420 -20.75 -36.43 29.06
N PRO A 421 -19.92 -37.44 28.77
CA PRO A 421 -18.82 -37.83 29.63
C PRO A 421 -17.70 -36.78 29.65
N LEU A 422 -17.12 -36.56 30.83
CA LEU A 422 -15.85 -35.84 30.97
C LEU A 422 -14.71 -36.76 30.54
N VAL A 423 -13.94 -36.37 29.54
CA VAL A 423 -12.80 -37.13 29.03
C VAL A 423 -11.53 -36.66 29.74
N LYS A 424 -10.83 -37.60 30.38
CA LYS A 424 -9.57 -37.30 31.08
C LYS A 424 -8.43 -37.13 30.11
N ASP A 425 -7.50 -36.25 30.47
CA ASP A 425 -6.29 -35.92 29.73
C ASP A 425 -6.55 -35.37 28.32
N HIS A 426 -7.80 -35.00 28.02
CA HIS A 426 -8.21 -34.40 26.76
C HIS A 426 -8.17 -32.88 26.87
N VAL A 427 -7.36 -32.28 26.01
CA VAL A 427 -7.08 -30.84 25.96
C VAL A 427 -7.48 -30.32 24.60
N LEU A 428 -8.17 -29.19 24.58
CA LEU A 428 -8.53 -28.48 23.36
C LEU A 428 -7.92 -27.08 23.36
N GLU A 429 -7.52 -26.61 22.18
CA GLU A 429 -6.99 -25.26 21.96
C GLU A 429 -8.00 -24.44 21.16
N PHE A 430 -8.56 -23.41 21.80
CA PHE A 430 -9.59 -22.57 21.21
C PHE A 430 -9.13 -21.12 21.20
N ASP A 431 -9.15 -20.48 20.04
CA ASP A 431 -8.94 -19.03 19.96
C ASP A 431 -9.52 -18.46 18.66
N PHE A 432 -9.50 -17.14 18.56
CA PHE A 432 -9.82 -16.42 17.34
C PHE A 432 -8.82 -15.28 17.10
N MET A 433 -8.49 -15.03 15.85
CA MET A 433 -7.50 -14.02 15.41
C MET A 433 -8.00 -13.29 14.19
N TYR A 434 -7.42 -12.15 13.85
CA TYR A 434 -7.74 -11.54 12.57
C TYR A 434 -7.32 -12.43 11.41
N SER A 435 -8.21 -12.57 10.44
CA SER A 435 -7.86 -13.09 9.11
C SER A 435 -7.05 -12.01 8.39
N PRO A 436 -5.89 -12.36 7.78
CA PRO A 436 -5.06 -11.39 7.07
C PRO A 436 -5.75 -10.86 5.81
N ASP A 437 -6.68 -11.63 5.23
CA ASP A 437 -7.42 -11.23 4.06
C ASP A 437 -8.66 -10.39 4.44
N PRO A 438 -8.71 -9.10 4.03
CA PRO A 438 -9.86 -8.27 4.30
C PRO A 438 -11.04 -8.68 3.42
N ILE A 439 -12.24 -8.68 3.99
CA ILE A 439 -13.48 -8.96 3.28
C ILE A 439 -14.34 -7.70 3.16
N ARG A 440 -15.26 -7.72 2.19
CA ARG A 440 -16.19 -6.64 1.94
C ARG A 440 -17.60 -7.19 1.72
N GLU A 441 -18.58 -6.67 2.45
CA GLU A 441 -19.97 -7.12 2.33
C GLU A 441 -20.63 -6.65 1.02
N LYS A 442 -20.46 -5.36 0.66
CA LYS A 442 -21.02 -4.79 -0.57
C LYS A 442 -19.99 -3.93 -1.29
N ARG A 443 -20.15 -3.81 -2.62
CA ARG A 443 -19.33 -2.91 -3.43
C ARG A 443 -19.49 -1.47 -2.93
N GLY A 444 -18.38 -0.83 -2.56
CA GLY A 444 -18.34 0.52 -1.99
C GLY A 444 -18.12 0.57 -0.48
N ASP A 445 -18.42 -0.51 0.26
CA ASP A 445 -18.18 -0.55 1.71
C ASP A 445 -16.68 -0.60 2.00
N ARG A 446 -16.26 0.04 3.10
CA ARG A 446 -14.91 -0.09 3.64
C ARG A 446 -14.65 -1.57 4.01
N PRO A 447 -13.62 -2.22 3.44
CA PRO A 447 -13.28 -3.59 3.81
C PRO A 447 -12.86 -3.69 5.28
N PHE A 448 -12.95 -4.88 5.83
CA PHE A 448 -12.57 -5.15 7.22
C PHE A 448 -11.91 -6.52 7.34
N TYR A 449 -11.09 -6.68 8.37
CA TYR A 449 -10.45 -7.95 8.69
C TYR A 449 -11.40 -8.75 9.58
N PRO A 450 -11.99 -9.85 9.09
CA PRO A 450 -12.88 -10.66 9.90
C PRO A 450 -12.05 -11.48 10.91
N TYR A 451 -12.70 -12.04 11.91
CA TYR A 451 -12.01 -12.97 12.81
C TYR A 451 -12.05 -14.39 12.23
N LEU A 452 -10.91 -15.07 12.17
CA LEU A 452 -10.82 -16.50 12.00
C LEU A 452 -10.78 -17.15 13.39
N ALA A 453 -11.78 -17.95 13.70
CA ALA A 453 -11.84 -18.78 14.90
C ALA A 453 -11.49 -20.22 14.58
N LEU A 454 -10.65 -20.82 15.42
CA LEU A 454 -10.20 -22.20 15.31
C LEU A 454 -10.49 -22.95 16.60
N TRP A 455 -10.96 -24.20 16.43
CA TRP A 455 -11.11 -25.15 17.51
C TRP A 455 -10.29 -26.38 17.18
N VAL A 456 -9.22 -26.61 17.92
CA VAL A 456 -8.22 -27.64 17.59
C VAL A 456 -8.08 -28.63 18.74
N ASP A 457 -7.94 -29.90 18.40
CA ASP A 457 -7.58 -30.94 19.36
C ASP A 457 -6.08 -30.87 19.62
N HIS A 458 -5.68 -30.63 20.88
CA HIS A 458 -4.26 -30.55 21.24
C HIS A 458 -3.54 -31.89 21.09
N THR A 459 -4.25 -33.00 21.28
CA THR A 459 -3.62 -34.33 21.39
C THR A 459 -3.31 -34.91 20.02
N ASP A 460 -4.26 -34.77 19.11
CA ASP A 460 -4.17 -35.32 17.76
C ASP A 460 -3.85 -34.26 16.69
N GLU A 461 -3.71 -32.99 17.09
CA GLU A 461 -3.42 -31.82 16.22
C GLU A 461 -4.47 -31.62 15.10
N PHE A 462 -5.66 -32.20 15.25
CA PHE A 462 -6.74 -32.08 14.28
C PHE A 462 -7.57 -30.81 14.51
N VAL A 463 -7.79 -30.06 13.43
CA VAL A 463 -8.80 -29.00 13.40
C VAL A 463 -10.19 -29.62 13.49
N LEU A 464 -10.87 -29.39 14.62
CA LEU A 464 -12.20 -29.91 14.90
C LEU A 464 -13.30 -29.08 14.21
N ASP A 465 -13.10 -27.76 14.17
CA ASP A 465 -13.95 -26.82 13.45
C ASP A 465 -13.20 -25.50 13.19
N PHE A 466 -13.71 -24.71 12.25
CA PHE A 466 -13.26 -23.34 12.01
C PHE A 466 -14.43 -22.45 11.57
N ALA A 467 -14.34 -21.15 11.85
CA ALA A 467 -15.36 -20.19 11.43
C ALA A 467 -14.77 -18.82 11.15
N ILE A 468 -15.28 -18.16 10.11
CA ILE A 468 -15.10 -16.73 9.91
C ILE A 468 -16.22 -16.01 10.67
N LEU A 469 -15.85 -15.24 11.69
CA LEU A 469 -16.77 -14.52 12.55
C LEU A 469 -16.89 -13.05 12.09
N PRO A 470 -18.09 -12.45 12.19
CA PRO A 470 -18.30 -11.05 11.84
C PRO A 470 -17.58 -10.12 12.82
N ARG A 471 -17.16 -8.93 12.39
CA ARG A 471 -16.51 -7.94 13.28
C ARG A 471 -17.39 -7.61 14.49
N GLU A 472 -18.67 -7.34 14.26
CA GLU A 472 -19.64 -7.09 15.32
C GLU A 472 -20.33 -8.39 15.75
N GLY A 473 -20.28 -8.68 17.05
CA GLY A 473 -20.90 -9.88 17.62
C GLY A 473 -20.11 -11.17 17.42
N HIS A 474 -18.82 -11.10 17.05
CA HIS A 474 -17.92 -12.26 17.01
C HIS A 474 -17.91 -13.00 18.35
N GLU A 475 -18.04 -12.29 19.47
CA GLU A 475 -18.01 -12.85 20.81
C GLU A 475 -19.15 -13.84 21.03
N ALA A 476 -20.36 -13.46 20.61
CA ALA A 476 -21.53 -14.33 20.68
C ALA A 476 -21.42 -15.49 19.69
N ALA A 477 -20.97 -15.21 18.46
CA ALA A 477 -20.79 -16.23 17.43
C ALA A 477 -19.74 -17.29 17.82
N PHE A 478 -18.63 -16.87 18.42
CA PHE A 478 -17.57 -17.74 18.95
C PHE A 478 -18.11 -18.65 20.06
N LEU A 479 -18.88 -18.09 20.99
CA LEU A 479 -19.48 -18.86 22.08
C LEU A 479 -20.52 -19.86 21.59
N ASP A 480 -21.40 -19.45 20.67
CA ASP A 480 -22.42 -20.30 20.08
C ASP A 480 -21.78 -21.46 19.31
N LYS A 481 -20.74 -21.18 18.51
CA LYS A 481 -19.97 -22.21 17.79
C LYS A 481 -19.27 -23.16 18.73
N THR A 482 -18.67 -22.66 19.81
CA THR A 482 -18.06 -23.51 20.84
C THR A 482 -19.08 -24.47 21.46
N LEU A 483 -20.29 -23.98 21.76
CA LEU A 483 -21.38 -24.83 22.29
C LEU A 483 -21.82 -25.88 21.26
N GLU A 484 -21.98 -25.48 19.99
CA GLU A 484 -22.30 -26.41 18.91
C GLU A 484 -21.26 -27.52 18.77
N LEU A 485 -19.97 -27.18 18.85
CA LEU A 485 -18.88 -28.13 18.77
C LEU A 485 -18.93 -29.13 19.93
N ILE A 486 -19.06 -28.66 21.17
CA ILE A 486 -19.17 -29.54 22.35
C ILE A 486 -20.39 -30.48 22.22
N ARG A 487 -21.53 -29.98 21.71
CA ARG A 487 -22.70 -30.84 21.42
C ARG A 487 -22.38 -31.90 20.37
N LYS A 488 -21.69 -31.53 19.28
CA LYS A 488 -21.35 -32.43 18.17
C LYS A 488 -20.37 -33.52 18.58
N MET A 489 -19.41 -33.21 19.44
CA MET A 489 -18.46 -34.19 19.97
C MET A 489 -19.09 -35.13 21.01
N GLU A 490 -20.25 -34.76 21.57
CA GLU A 490 -20.95 -35.50 22.64
C GLU A 490 -20.04 -35.82 23.85
N MET A 491 -19.05 -34.97 24.11
CA MET A 491 -18.08 -35.11 25.22
C MET A 491 -17.72 -33.75 25.81
N VAL A 492 -17.15 -33.75 27.03
CA VAL A 492 -16.61 -32.56 27.68
C VAL A 492 -15.10 -32.76 27.90
N PRO A 493 -14.23 -31.85 27.41
CA PRO A 493 -12.78 -31.96 27.61
C PRO A 493 -12.42 -31.69 29.08
N GLN A 494 -11.25 -32.15 29.50
CA GLN A 494 -10.73 -31.81 30.83
C GLN A 494 -10.24 -30.36 30.86
N GLU A 495 -9.55 -29.93 29.81
CA GLU A 495 -8.98 -28.59 29.71
C GLU A 495 -9.32 -27.92 28.37
N ILE A 496 -9.49 -26.60 28.42
CA ILE A 496 -9.48 -25.74 27.24
C ILE A 496 -8.38 -24.71 27.45
N TRP A 497 -7.48 -24.59 26.49
CA TRP A 497 -6.42 -23.60 26.46
C TRP A 497 -6.81 -22.49 25.49
N VAL A 498 -6.54 -21.25 25.91
CA VAL A 498 -6.73 -20.03 25.14
C VAL A 498 -5.48 -19.17 25.29
N ARG A 499 -5.17 -18.33 24.31
CA ARG A 499 -4.07 -17.35 24.40
C ARG A 499 -4.61 -16.01 24.86
N LYS A 500 -5.74 -15.59 24.30
CA LYS A 500 -6.34 -14.27 24.59
C LYS A 500 -7.10 -14.22 25.91
N GLN A 501 -6.90 -13.13 26.66
CA GLN A 501 -7.69 -12.84 27.85
C GLN A 501 -9.18 -12.64 27.54
N GLU A 502 -9.49 -12.14 26.34
CA GLU A 502 -10.84 -12.01 25.82
C GLU A 502 -11.51 -13.39 25.65
N ALA A 503 -10.87 -14.33 24.95
CA ALA A 503 -11.36 -15.70 24.80
C ALA A 503 -11.56 -16.38 26.17
N TYR A 504 -10.65 -16.15 27.13
CA TYR A 504 -10.82 -16.62 28.51
C TYR A 504 -12.08 -16.08 29.16
N ALA A 505 -12.33 -14.76 29.05
CA ALA A 505 -13.51 -14.12 29.63
C ALA A 505 -14.81 -14.67 29.02
N LEU A 506 -14.84 -14.89 27.70
CA LEU A 506 -15.99 -15.44 26.98
C LEU A 506 -16.30 -16.88 27.38
N LEU A 507 -15.27 -17.72 27.52
CA LEU A 507 -15.44 -19.15 27.82
C LEU A 507 -15.58 -19.45 29.32
N SER A 508 -15.18 -18.54 30.20
CA SER A 508 -15.19 -18.76 31.66
C SER A 508 -16.57 -19.17 32.23
N PRO A 509 -17.70 -18.52 31.85
CA PRO A 509 -19.02 -18.96 32.30
C PRO A 509 -19.37 -20.40 31.87
N LEU A 510 -19.01 -20.76 30.63
CA LEU A 510 -19.24 -22.09 30.06
C LEU A 510 -18.37 -23.14 30.75
N ALA A 511 -17.07 -22.89 30.88
CA ALA A 511 -16.09 -23.79 31.47
C ALA A 511 -16.44 -24.10 32.93
N SER A 512 -16.78 -23.08 33.72
CA SER A 512 -17.18 -23.21 35.13
C SER A 512 -18.41 -24.13 35.30
N LYS A 513 -19.42 -23.99 34.43
CA LYS A 513 -20.64 -24.79 34.51
C LYS A 513 -20.39 -26.23 34.06
N LEU A 514 -19.66 -26.45 32.96
CA LEU A 514 -19.35 -27.78 32.45
C LEU A 514 -18.32 -28.53 33.31
N GLY A 515 -17.53 -27.82 34.12
CA GLY A 515 -16.46 -28.41 34.93
C GLY A 515 -15.15 -28.60 34.14
N VAL A 516 -14.92 -27.74 33.15
CA VAL A 516 -13.71 -27.70 32.34
C VAL A 516 -12.70 -26.77 33.00
N HIS A 517 -11.42 -27.15 32.99
CA HIS A 517 -10.32 -26.29 33.42
C HIS A 517 -9.90 -25.38 32.27
N LEU A 518 -10.29 -24.11 32.34
CA LEU A 518 -9.88 -23.09 31.36
C LEU A 518 -8.52 -22.50 31.76
N LYS A 519 -7.56 -22.44 30.83
CA LYS A 519 -6.21 -21.91 31.06
C LYS A 519 -5.85 -20.88 30.01
N VAL A 520 -5.24 -19.78 30.45
CA VAL A 520 -4.52 -18.87 29.56
C VAL A 520 -3.09 -19.37 29.43
N VAL A 521 -2.60 -19.53 28.21
CA VAL A 521 -1.24 -19.98 27.89
C VAL A 521 -0.58 -19.03 26.91
N ASP A 522 0.75 -18.99 26.89
CA ASP A 522 1.50 -18.08 26.01
C ASP A 522 1.48 -18.55 24.54
N VAL A 523 1.34 -19.85 24.30
CA VAL A 523 1.44 -20.50 22.99
C VAL A 523 0.37 -21.59 22.87
N LEU A 524 -0.28 -21.67 21.71
CA LEU A 524 -1.23 -22.72 21.35
C LEU A 524 -0.67 -23.51 20.16
N PRO A 525 0.22 -24.50 20.39
CA PRO A 525 1.02 -25.11 19.33
C PRO A 525 0.19 -25.75 18.21
N ALA A 526 -0.86 -26.51 18.56
CA ALA A 526 -1.69 -27.19 17.55
C ALA A 526 -2.53 -26.18 16.74
N LEU A 527 -3.02 -25.14 17.40
CA LEU A 527 -3.78 -24.08 16.76
C LEU A 527 -2.91 -23.17 15.89
N GLU A 528 -1.70 -22.82 16.34
CA GLU A 528 -0.73 -22.03 15.58
C GLU A 528 -0.26 -22.77 14.32
N GLU A 529 0.04 -24.06 14.43
CA GLU A 529 0.39 -24.88 13.25
C GLU A 529 -0.77 -24.94 12.25
N ALA A 530 -2.00 -25.17 12.72
CA ALA A 530 -3.18 -25.15 11.86
C ALA A 530 -3.39 -23.77 11.19
N ALA A 531 -3.20 -22.68 11.93
CA ALA A 531 -3.33 -21.33 11.39
C ALA A 531 -2.26 -21.05 10.33
N ASP A 532 -1.01 -21.45 10.56
CA ASP A 532 0.08 -21.27 9.60
C ASP A 532 -0.10 -22.13 8.34
N GLU A 533 -0.58 -23.36 8.45
CA GLU A 533 -0.93 -24.18 7.29
C GLU A 533 -2.06 -23.54 6.47
N MET A 534 -3.07 -22.98 7.14
CA MET A 534 -4.15 -22.26 6.46
C MET A 534 -3.63 -21.01 5.75
N LYS A 535 -2.76 -20.21 6.39
CA LYS A 535 -2.12 -19.04 5.76
C LYS A 535 -1.30 -19.43 4.51
N ASN A 536 -0.64 -20.60 4.52
CA ASN A 536 0.22 -21.04 3.41
C ASN A 536 -0.55 -21.70 2.25
N GLN A 537 -1.68 -22.37 2.51
CA GLN A 537 -2.46 -23.08 1.48
C GLN A 537 -3.57 -22.22 0.88
N PHE A 538 -4.11 -21.29 1.66
CA PHE A 538 -5.14 -20.36 1.21
C PHE A 538 -4.51 -19.00 0.95
N VAL A 539 -3.88 -18.84 -0.21
CA VAL A 539 -3.91 -17.53 -0.88
C VAL A 539 -5.36 -17.40 -1.36
N PHE A 540 -6.21 -16.74 -0.58
CA PHE A 540 -7.62 -16.55 -0.92
C PHE A 540 -7.81 -15.58 -2.09
#